data_AF-A0A8T1EBE0-F1
#
_entry.id   AF-A0A8T1EBE0-F1
#
_cell.length_a   1.000
_cell.length_b   1.000
_cell.length_c   1.000
_cell.angle_alpha   90.00
_cell.angle_beta   90.00
_cell.angle_gamma   90.00
#
_symmetry.space_group_name_H-M   'P 1'
#
loop_
_entity.id
_entity.type
_entity.pdbx_description
1 polymer ?
#
loop_
_entity_poly.entity_id
_entity_poly.type
_entity_poly.pdbx_seq_one_letter_code
_entity_poly.pdbx_strand_id
1 'polypeptide(L)'
;MLRGKNYTHRWVSHEECFVDQMTGAHTNRVEGAWVVSIKCHLKRMRGIRKDMLPAYLDEFLWKTWYFAGKVPVCTYLEGRVMGIHKHYHELAVHRF
;
A
#
# COMPACT_ATOMS: atom_id res chain seq x y z
N MET A 1 -10.68 -1.85 0.72
CA MET A 1 -10.18 -1.18 1.95
C MET A 1 -9.83 0.32 1.79
N LEU A 2 -10.25 1.01 0.71
CA LEU A 2 -9.93 2.43 0.45
C LEU A 2 -11.14 3.38 0.55
N ARG A 3 -12.35 2.83 0.65
CA ARG A 3 -13.60 3.60 0.70
C ARG A 3 -13.64 4.40 2.01
N GLY A 4 -13.87 5.71 1.93
CA GLY A 4 -13.99 6.60 3.10
C GLY A 4 -12.69 7.24 3.61
N LYS A 5 -11.55 7.08 2.92
CA LYS A 5 -10.26 7.66 3.33
C LYS A 5 -9.92 9.03 2.74
N ASN A 6 -10.88 9.71 2.10
CA ASN A 6 -10.73 11.05 1.51
C ASN A 6 -9.45 11.25 0.67
N TYR A 7 -9.03 10.23 -0.08
CA TYR A 7 -7.88 10.36 -0.97
C TYR A 7 -8.25 11.24 -2.16
N THR A 8 -7.49 12.32 -2.38
CA THR A 8 -7.56 13.12 -3.60
C THR A 8 -6.71 12.47 -4.68
N HIS A 9 -7.33 12.14 -5.80
CA HIS A 9 -6.58 11.68 -6.97
C HIS A 9 -5.91 12.87 -7.66
N ARG A 10 -4.62 12.75 -7.98
CA ARG A 10 -3.83 13.76 -8.71
C ARG A 10 -3.12 13.09 -9.88
N TRP A 11 -2.86 13.88 -10.92
CA TRP A 11 -2.25 13.43 -12.17
C TRP A 11 -0.97 14.24 -12.42
N VAL A 12 -0.03 13.67 -13.18
CA VAL A 12 1.17 14.35 -13.65
C VAL A 12 1.33 14.04 -15.14
N SER A 13 1.55 15.06 -15.96
CA SER A 13 1.87 14.88 -17.38
C SER A 13 3.38 14.84 -17.56
N HIS A 14 3.93 13.66 -17.86
CA HIS A 14 5.37 13.47 -18.08
C HIS A 14 5.90 14.14 -19.36
N GLU A 15 5.01 14.62 -20.24
CA GLU A 15 5.39 15.42 -21.41
C GLU A 15 5.73 16.86 -21.02
N GLU A 16 5.12 17.38 -19.95
CA GLU A 16 5.25 18.77 -19.52
C GLU A 16 6.22 18.89 -18.33
N CYS A 17 6.05 18.06 -17.30
CA CYS A 17 6.84 18.15 -16.09
C CYS A 17 6.89 16.83 -15.30
N PHE A 18 8.06 16.52 -14.74
CA PHE A 18 8.26 15.33 -13.90
C PHE A 18 7.67 15.50 -12.48
N VAL A 19 7.60 16.74 -12.03
CA VAL A 19 6.95 17.18 -10.79
C VAL A 19 6.06 18.35 -11.16
N ASP A 20 4.77 18.25 -10.86
CA ASP A 20 3.85 19.37 -10.99
C ASP A 20 4.26 20.45 -9.97
N GLN A 21 4.65 21.64 -10.44
CA GLN A 21 5.15 22.72 -9.59
C GLN A 21 4.05 23.39 -8.75
N MET A 22 2.79 23.33 -9.21
CA MET A 22 1.65 23.94 -8.52
C MET A 22 1.14 23.03 -7.41
N THR A 23 1.06 21.73 -7.66
CA THR A 23 0.50 20.77 -6.71
C THR A 23 1.56 19.97 -5.94
N GLY A 24 2.81 19.99 -6.40
CA GLY A 24 3.91 19.15 -5.92
C GLY A 24 3.74 17.66 -6.24
N ALA A 25 2.78 17.31 -7.11
CA ALA A 25 2.50 15.91 -7.43
C ALA A 25 3.63 15.30 -8.26
N HIS A 26 4.00 14.08 -7.92
CA HIS A 26 5.02 13.28 -8.60
C HIS A 26 4.75 11.78 -8.38
N THR A 27 5.27 10.94 -9.27
CA THR A 27 5.02 9.49 -9.26
C THR A 27 6.13 8.67 -8.60
N ASN A 28 7.29 9.28 -8.27
CA ASN A 28 8.50 8.58 -7.79
C ASN A 28 8.25 7.58 -6.67
N ARG A 29 7.45 7.95 -5.66
CA ARG A 29 7.16 7.08 -4.52
C ARG A 29 6.32 5.87 -4.91
N VAL A 30 5.37 6.07 -5.82
CA VAL A 30 4.50 5.00 -6.35
C VAL A 30 5.32 4.08 -7.27
N GLU A 31 6.13 4.65 -8.14
CA GLU A 31 7.04 3.92 -9.04
C GLU A 31 8.07 3.10 -8.27
N GLY A 32 8.69 3.69 -7.24
CA GLY A 32 9.63 3.02 -6.36
C GLY A 32 8.99 1.83 -5.64
N ALA A 33 7.80 2.01 -5.05
CA ALA A 33 7.07 0.92 -4.41
C ALA A 33 6.72 -0.21 -5.39
N TRP A 34 6.30 0.16 -6.60
CA TRP A 34 5.95 -0.78 -7.65
C TRP A 34 7.15 -1.60 -8.13
N VAL A 35 8.27 -0.95 -8.44
CA VAL A 35 9.46 -1.62 -8.98
C VAL A 35 10.21 -2.39 -7.89
N VAL A 36 10.54 -1.73 -6.78
CA VAL A 36 11.47 -2.26 -5.78
C VAL A 36 10.81 -3.34 -4.93
N SER A 37 9.53 -3.17 -4.59
CA SER A 37 8.84 -4.09 -3.69
C SER A 37 7.94 -5.07 -4.44
N ILE A 38 6.97 -4.56 -5.20
CA ILE A 38 5.92 -5.41 -5.77
C ILE A 38 6.46 -6.27 -6.92
N LYS A 39 7.00 -5.67 -8.00
CA LYS A 39 7.52 -6.44 -9.14
C LYS A 39 8.63 -7.40 -8.75
N CYS A 40 9.57 -6.96 -7.91
CA CYS A 40 10.66 -7.83 -7.44
C CYS A 40 10.13 -9.05 -6.68
N HIS A 41 9.14 -8.87 -5.81
CA HIS A 41 8.51 -9.98 -5.08
C HIS A 41 7.76 -10.93 -6.04
N LEU A 42 6.95 -10.38 -6.95
CA LEU A 42 6.23 -11.19 -7.94
C LEU A 42 7.17 -11.99 -8.87
N LYS A 43 8.28 -11.37 -9.30
CA LYS A 43 9.32 -12.05 -10.08
C LYS A 43 9.99 -13.18 -9.30
N ARG A 44 10.26 -13.00 -8.00
CA ARG A 44 10.82 -14.06 -7.13
C ARG A 44 9.88 -15.28 -7.04
N MET A 45 8.58 -15.07 -7.09
CA MET A 45 7.59 -16.15 -7.10
C MET A 45 7.46 -16.87 -8.47
N ARG A 46 8.19 -16.41 -9.50
CA ARG A 46 8.18 -16.98 -10.87
C ARG A 46 6.82 -16.96 -11.56
N GLY A 47 6.01 -15.95 -11.23
CA GLY A 47 4.68 -15.77 -11.80
C GLY A 47 3.58 -15.98 -10.76
N ILE A 48 2.48 -15.26 -10.97
CA ILE A 48 1.26 -15.39 -10.19
C ILE A 48 0.09 -15.46 -11.16
N ARG A 49 -0.99 -16.09 -10.73
CA ARG A 49 -2.25 -16.00 -11.47
C ARG A 49 -2.77 -14.56 -11.42
N LYS A 50 -3.30 -14.05 -12.54
CA LYS A 50 -3.72 -12.64 -12.66
C LYS A 50 -4.84 -12.25 -11.68
N ASP A 51 -5.72 -13.19 -11.38
CA ASP A 51 -6.80 -13.07 -10.39
C ASP A 51 -6.27 -12.87 -8.95
N MET A 52 -5.05 -13.33 -8.66
CA MET A 52 -4.43 -13.19 -7.34
C MET A 52 -3.66 -11.87 -7.17
N LEU A 53 -3.38 -11.14 -8.25
CA LEU A 53 -2.63 -9.88 -8.19
C LEU A 53 -3.26 -8.86 -7.23
N PRO A 54 -4.59 -8.63 -7.21
CA PRO A 54 -5.23 -7.74 -6.25
C PRO A 54 -4.96 -8.16 -4.80
N ALA A 55 -5.05 -9.46 -4.49
CA ALA A 55 -4.80 -9.96 -3.12
C ALA A 55 -3.36 -9.72 -2.66
N TYR A 56 -2.38 -9.90 -3.55
CA TYR A 56 -0.98 -9.57 -3.24
C TYR A 56 -0.75 -8.08 -3.02
N LEU A 57 -1.44 -7.22 -3.79
CA LEU A 57 -1.38 -5.78 -3.59
C LEU A 57 -1.99 -5.37 -2.25
N ASP A 58 -3.14 -5.95 -1.89
CA ASP A 58 -3.78 -5.71 -0.60
C ASP A 58 -2.88 -6.16 0.56
N GLU A 59 -2.25 -7.33 0.46
CA GLU A 59 -1.29 -7.82 1.44
C GLU A 59 -0.07 -6.89 1.56
N PHE A 60 0.48 -6.44 0.43
CA PHE A 60 1.60 -5.51 0.41
C PHE A 60 1.24 -4.18 1.10
N LEU A 61 0.11 -3.58 0.74
CA LEU A 61 -0.37 -2.32 1.33
C LEU A 61 -0.59 -2.47 2.84
N TRP A 62 -1.19 -3.58 3.26
CA TRP A 62 -1.37 -3.90 4.66
C TRP A 62 -0.01 -3.99 5.39
N LYS A 63 0.97 -4.73 4.85
CA LYS A 63 2.32 -4.81 5.43
C LYS A 63 2.99 -3.44 5.55
N THR A 64 2.84 -2.59 4.53
CA THR A 64 3.40 -1.23 4.55
C THR A 64 2.75 -0.35 5.60
N TRP A 65 1.42 -0.38 5.74
CA TRP A 65 0.69 0.50 6.66
C TRP A 65 0.84 0.11 8.13
N TYR A 66 0.94 -1.19 8.43
CA TYR A 66 0.93 -1.67 9.81
C TYR A 66 2.31 -2.07 10.34
N PHE A 67 3.26 -2.41 9.47
CA PHE A 67 4.59 -2.91 9.88
C PHE A 67 5.76 -2.14 9.27
N ALA A 68 5.50 -1.00 8.63
CA ALA A 68 6.52 -0.21 7.91
C ALA A 68 7.36 -1.07 6.92
N GLY A 69 6.76 -2.14 6.37
CA GLY A 69 7.44 -3.06 5.45
C GLY A 69 8.34 -4.12 6.10
N LYS A 70 8.38 -4.23 7.43
CA LYS A 70 9.15 -5.26 8.15
C LYS A 70 8.21 -6.18 8.94
N VAL A 71 7.80 -7.29 8.33
CA VAL A 71 7.08 -8.36 9.04
C VAL A 71 8.02 -9.55 9.22
N PRO A 72 8.53 -9.82 10.44
CA PRO A 72 9.17 -11.10 10.73
C PRO A 72 8.20 -12.24 10.43
N VAL A 73 8.66 -13.29 9.74
CA VAL A 73 7.80 -14.41 9.27
C VAL A 73 7.00 -15.05 10.42
N CYS A 74 7.57 -15.09 11.63
CA CYS A 74 6.92 -15.60 12.84
C CYS A 74 5.77 -14.73 13.38
N THR A 75 5.65 -13.47 12.95
CA THR A 75 4.66 -12.50 13.45
C THR A 75 3.48 -12.32 12.49
N TYR A 76 3.34 -13.15 11.46
CA TYR A 76 2.30 -12.97 10.43
C TYR A 76 0.88 -13.01 11.02
N LEU A 77 0.65 -13.95 11.96
CA LEU A 77 -0.62 -14.09 12.66
C LEU A 77 -0.83 -12.95 13.67
N GLU A 78 0.21 -12.59 14.42
CA GLU A 78 0.19 -11.44 15.33
C GLU A 78 -0.13 -10.15 14.59
N GLY A 79 0.41 -10.00 13.38
CA GLY A 79 0.17 -8.85 12.56
C GLY A 79 -1.29 -8.73 12.15
N ARG A 80 -1.92 -9.86 11.79
CA ARG A 80 -3.35 -9.91 11.46
C ARG A 80 -4.22 -9.50 12.66
N VAL A 81 -3.85 -9.92 13.86
CA VAL A 81 -4.48 -9.52 15.12
C VAL A 81 -4.26 -8.03 15.43
N MET A 82 -3.07 -7.48 15.19
CA MET A 82 -2.80 -6.04 15.33
C MET A 82 -3.61 -5.19 14.34
N GLY A 83 -3.74 -5.64 13.08
CA GLY A 83 -4.55 -4.96 12.07
C GLY A 83 -6.03 -4.92 12.46
N ILE A 84 -6.54 -6.01 13.05
CA ILE A 84 -7.88 -6.09 13.64
C ILE A 84 -7.99 -5.09 14.81
N HIS A 85 -7.09 -5.15 15.80
CA HIS A 85 -7.12 -4.26 16.95
C HIS A 85 -7.08 -2.78 16.59
N LYS A 86 -6.20 -2.37 15.66
CA LYS A 86 -6.13 -0.97 15.22
C LYS A 86 -7.40 -0.53 14.49
N HIS A 87 -7.99 -1.38 13.63
CA HIS A 87 -9.25 -1.06 12.96
C HIS A 87 -10.40 -0.85 13.95
N TYR A 88 -10.51 -1.71 14.98
CA TYR A 88 -11.54 -1.58 16.00
C TYR A 88 -11.27 -0.44 16.99
N HIS A 89 -10.01 -0.12 17.30
CA HIS A 89 -9.65 1.03 18.13
C HIS A 89 -9.95 2.37 17.44
N GLU A 90 -9.66 2.50 16.14
CA GLU A 90 -10.01 3.69 15.35
C GLU A 90 -11.55 3.88 15.26
N LEU A 91 -12.32 2.80 15.14
CA LEU A 91 -13.79 2.85 15.14
C LEU A 91 -14.40 3.21 16.51
N ALA A 92 -13.73 2.84 17.61
CA ALA A 92 -14.16 3.17 18.97
C ALA A 92 -13.89 4.64 19.34
N VAL A 93 -12.77 5.20 18.86
CA VAL A 93 -12.38 6.60 19.14
C VAL A 93 -13.25 7.61 18.37
N HIS A 94 -13.79 7.24 17.20
CA HIS A 94 -14.67 8.10 16.39
C HIS A 94 -16.17 7.96 16.71
N ARG A 95 -16.54 7.31 17.82
CA ARG A 95 -17.93 7.10 18.25
C ARG A 95 -18.34 7.88 19.51
N PHE A 96 -17.51 8.81 19.97
CA PHE A 96 -17.81 9.74 21.05
C PHE A 96 -17.61 11.18 20.59
#